data_AF-A0A6V7VCG5-F1
#
_entry.id   AF-A0A6V7VCG5-F1
#
_cell.length_a   1.000
_cell.length_b   1.000
_cell.length_c   1.000
_cell.angle_alpha   90.00
_cell.angle_beta   90.00
_cell.angle_gamma   90.00
#
_symmetry.space_group_name_H-M   'P 1'
#
loop_
_entity.id
_entity.type
_entity.pdbx_description
1 polymer ?
#
loop_
_entity_poly.entity_id
_entity_poly.type
_entity_poly.pdbx_seq_one_letter_code
_entity_poly.pdbx_strand_id
1 'polypeptide(L)'
;MPAVVARLQDLESDVEFVAPCQSEVEAYALNGVPVFAYSFDYVPKGSVIEDDRRFYSMFGNAPVGLKRKDQHLKSHRLEAFHGLDHAFIFTQGYSSNFHIEPFSRRDKTMSRLLTKMIANFVTTGDPSTGNFTWASNTNESLYYTSLDLPPKIVRGAIHSPSPSFWNDEVQMLAKYQLADAVSRANEQAASELTWEERMQLRAYKRAWYALWVFVFAIAVIIWLIIVCAVCHWSRTHSDKAYDNIVIER
;
A
#
# COMPACT_ATOMS: atom_id res chain seq x y z
N MET A 1 22.92 -1.65 8.73
CA MET A 1 21.94 -2.52 8.03
C MET A 1 21.96 -2.23 6.54
N PRO A 2 21.61 -3.19 5.66
CA PRO A 2 21.37 -2.90 4.25
C PRO A 2 20.31 -1.80 4.13
N ALA A 3 20.48 -0.86 3.21
CA ALA A 3 19.60 0.30 3.09
C ALA A 3 18.12 -0.08 2.96
N VAL A 4 17.82 -1.17 2.27
CA VAL A 4 16.45 -1.67 2.08
C VAL A 4 15.81 -2.12 3.39
N VAL A 5 16.55 -2.82 4.26
CA VAL A 5 16.01 -3.34 5.52
C VAL A 5 15.64 -2.20 6.46
N ALA A 6 16.50 -1.18 6.56
CA ALA A 6 16.21 0.00 7.36
C ALA A 6 14.95 0.73 6.88
N ARG A 7 14.77 0.87 5.56
CA ARG A 7 13.55 1.49 5.00
C ARG A 7 12.29 0.68 5.22
N LEU A 8 12.39 -0.65 5.23
CA LEU A 8 11.25 -1.50 5.56
C LEU A 8 10.87 -1.38 7.04
N GLN A 9 11.86 -1.26 7.92
CA GLN A 9 11.63 -1.01 9.35
C GLN A 9 11.03 0.38 9.59
N ASP A 10 11.51 1.42 8.89
CA ASP A 10 10.90 2.76 8.92
C ASP A 10 9.41 2.66 8.56
N LEU A 11 9.11 2.00 7.44
CA LEU A 11 7.74 1.82 6.94
C LEU A 11 6.85 1.04 7.91
N GLU A 12 7.34 -0.08 8.46
CA GLU A 12 6.65 -0.86 9.48
C GLU A 12 6.36 0.00 10.71
N SER A 13 7.37 0.75 11.18
CA SER A 13 7.23 1.62 12.34
C SER A 13 6.21 2.74 12.13
N ASP A 14 6.21 3.33 10.92
CA ASP A 14 5.30 4.40 10.55
C ASP A 14 3.85 3.93 10.54
N VAL A 15 3.59 2.75 9.96
CA VAL A 15 2.24 2.17 9.82
C VAL A 15 1.71 1.65 11.15
N GLU A 16 2.54 0.93 11.91
CA GLU A 16 2.07 0.23 13.12
C GLU A 16 2.05 1.12 14.37
N PHE A 17 2.93 2.12 14.45
CA PHE A 17 3.13 2.89 15.67
C PHE A 17 2.97 4.40 15.48
N VAL A 18 3.72 5.01 14.55
CA VAL A 18 3.82 6.48 14.49
C VAL A 18 2.50 7.10 13.99
N ALA A 19 1.96 6.64 12.87
CA ALA A 19 0.75 7.22 12.30
C ALA A 19 -0.48 7.03 13.21
N PRO A 20 -0.74 5.84 13.78
CA PRO A 20 -1.81 5.66 14.77
C PRO A 20 -1.62 6.54 16.01
N CYS A 21 -0.40 6.62 16.55
CA CYS A 21 -0.08 7.47 17.71
C CYS A 21 -0.40 8.95 17.42
N GLN A 22 0.04 9.45 16.26
CA GLN A 22 -0.23 10.84 15.87
C GLN A 22 -1.74 11.10 15.70
N SER A 23 -2.49 10.15 15.13
CA SER A 23 -3.95 10.28 15.02
C SER A 23 -4.62 10.35 16.39
N GLU A 24 -4.13 9.60 17.38
CA GLU A 24 -4.64 9.64 18.75
C GLU A 24 -4.30 10.96 19.45
N VAL A 25 -3.06 11.44 19.29
CA VAL A 25 -2.63 12.77 19.79
C VAL A 25 -3.55 13.87 19.28
N GLU A 26 -3.82 13.88 17.97
CA GLU A 26 -4.69 14.88 17.34
C GLU A 26 -6.13 14.75 17.80
N ALA A 27 -6.65 13.52 17.92
CA ALA A 27 -8.01 13.29 18.40
C ALA A 27 -8.21 13.83 19.83
N TYR A 28 -7.27 13.60 20.74
CA TYR A 28 -7.35 14.16 22.10
C TYR A 28 -7.19 15.69 22.10
N ALA A 29 -6.25 16.22 21.32
CA ALA A 29 -6.01 17.66 21.23
C ALA A 29 -7.23 18.42 20.67
N LEU A 30 -7.93 17.85 19.68
CA LEU A 30 -9.19 18.37 19.13
C LEU A 30 -10.32 18.42 20.17
N ASN A 31 -10.32 17.47 21.11
CA ASN A 31 -11.28 17.42 22.21
C ASN A 31 -10.85 18.28 23.43
N GLY A 32 -9.84 19.14 23.27
CA GLY A 32 -9.38 20.04 24.33
C GLY A 32 -8.62 19.34 25.46
N VAL A 33 -8.19 18.09 25.26
CA VAL A 33 -7.34 17.37 26.22
C VAL A 33 -5.88 17.70 25.92
N PRO A 34 -5.10 18.24 26.88
CA PRO A 34 -3.68 18.52 26.66
C PRO A 34 -2.91 17.21 26.51
N VAL A 35 -2.21 17.05 25.38
CA VAL A 35 -1.42 15.83 25.10
C VAL A 35 0.07 16.12 25.10
N PHE A 36 0.81 15.32 25.85
CA PHE A 36 2.24 15.45 26.02
C PHE A 36 2.95 14.34 25.23
N ALA A 37 3.36 14.66 24.01
CA ALA A 37 3.96 13.70 23.07
C ALA A 37 5.48 13.71 23.10
N TYR A 38 6.11 12.56 22.89
CA TYR A 38 7.57 12.46 22.79
C TYR A 38 8.03 11.46 21.72
N SER A 39 9.24 11.67 21.22
CA SER A 39 10.04 10.68 20.47
C SER A 39 11.26 10.31 21.32
N PHE A 40 11.57 9.03 21.44
CA PHE A 40 12.76 8.59 22.18
C PHE A 40 13.96 8.46 21.24
N ASP A 41 14.84 9.47 21.27
CA ASP A 41 15.96 9.57 20.33
C ASP A 41 17.32 9.28 20.99
N TYR A 42 17.32 9.00 22.30
CA TYR A 42 18.52 8.70 23.06
C TYR A 42 19.10 7.33 22.69
N VAL A 43 20.39 7.29 22.36
CA VAL A 43 21.12 6.04 22.08
C VAL A 43 22.16 5.78 23.17
N PRO A 44 22.15 4.60 23.82
CA PRO A 44 23.16 4.26 24.83
C PRO A 44 24.56 4.13 24.20
N LYS A 45 25.59 4.47 24.99
CA LYS A 45 26.98 4.22 24.59
C LYS A 45 27.39 2.76 24.78
N GLY A 46 26.77 2.07 25.74
CA GLY A 46 26.97 0.66 25.98
C GLY A 46 26.46 -0.20 24.83
N SER A 47 26.83 -1.47 24.84
CA SER A 47 26.21 -2.46 23.97
C SER A 47 24.82 -2.80 24.46
N VAL A 48 23.89 -3.00 23.53
CA VAL A 48 22.59 -3.57 23.80
C VAL A 48 22.73 -5.09 23.69
N ILE A 49 22.43 -5.78 24.79
CA ILE A 49 22.50 -7.23 24.89
C ILE A 49 21.07 -7.76 24.94
N GLU A 50 20.77 -8.71 24.07
CA GLU A 50 19.47 -9.38 24.01
C GLU A 50 19.68 -10.90 24.07
N ASP A 51 19.05 -11.55 25.05
CA ASP A 51 19.12 -12.99 25.27
C ASP A 51 17.77 -13.64 24.92
N ASP A 52 17.72 -14.40 23.84
CA ASP A 52 16.52 -15.06 23.32
C ASP A 52 16.65 -16.59 23.38
N ARG A 53 15.53 -17.31 23.43
CA ARG A 53 15.48 -18.78 23.36
C ARG A 53 14.58 -19.20 22.22
N ARG A 54 15.17 -19.77 21.16
CA ARG A 54 14.44 -20.19 19.97
C ARG A 54 14.46 -21.70 19.78
N PHE A 55 13.33 -22.23 19.35
CA PHE A 55 13.24 -23.60 18.89
C PHE A 55 13.61 -23.66 17.41
N TYR A 56 14.50 -24.58 17.09
CA TYR A 56 14.90 -24.85 15.72
C TYR A 56 14.69 -26.33 15.45
N SER A 57 13.93 -26.65 14.41
CA SER A 57 13.63 -28.05 14.04
C SER A 57 14.89 -28.89 13.84
N MET A 58 16.00 -28.28 13.42
CA MET A 58 17.29 -28.95 13.24
C MET A 58 18.00 -29.35 14.54
N PHE A 59 17.64 -28.75 15.69
CA PHE A 59 18.27 -28.99 16.99
C PHE A 59 17.35 -29.78 17.95
N GLY A 60 16.30 -30.40 17.42
CA GLY A 60 15.34 -31.21 18.17
C GLY A 60 14.38 -30.37 19.04
N ASN A 61 13.90 -30.97 20.13
CA ASN A 61 12.90 -30.34 21.01
C ASN A 61 13.50 -29.40 22.07
N ALA A 62 14.83 -29.24 22.10
CA ALA A 62 15.48 -28.36 23.06
C ALA A 62 15.62 -26.93 22.49
N PRO A 63 15.29 -25.89 23.25
CA PRO A 63 15.49 -24.51 22.81
C PRO A 63 16.99 -24.17 22.76
N VAL A 64 17.38 -23.42 21.75
CA VAL A 64 18.73 -22.87 21.61
C VAL A 64 18.74 -21.45 22.16
N GLY A 65 19.67 -21.19 23.09
CA GLY A 65 19.93 -19.84 23.59
C GLY A 65 20.70 -19.03 22.56
N LEU A 66 20.16 -17.86 22.21
CA LEU A 66 20.77 -16.89 21.32
C LEU A 66 21.09 -15.64 22.13
N LYS A 67 22.36 -15.23 22.09
CA LYS A 67 22.78 -13.96 22.68
C LYS A 67 23.15 -13.01 21.56
N ARG A 68 22.32 -12.00 21.32
CA ARG A 68 22.60 -10.91 20.40
C ARG A 68 23.28 -9.79 21.16
N LYS A 69 24.41 -9.32 20.65
CA LYS A 69 25.09 -8.13 21.14
C LYS A 69 25.13 -7.12 20.02
N ASP A 70 24.42 -6.02 20.21
CA ASP A 70 24.44 -4.88 19.30
C ASP A 70 25.26 -3.74 19.91
N GLN A 71 26.11 -3.11 19.11
CA GLN A 71 27.04 -2.10 19.56
C GLN A 71 27.40 -1.15 18.42
N HIS A 72 27.78 0.08 18.75
CA HIS A 72 28.31 1.01 17.76
C HIS A 72 29.57 0.44 17.10
N LEU A 73 29.50 0.19 15.79
CA LEU A 73 30.61 -0.22 14.93
C LEU A 73 30.87 0.89 13.90
N LYS A 74 32.09 0.96 13.35
CA LYS A 74 32.42 1.94 12.29
C LYS A 74 31.51 1.80 11.06
N SER A 75 31.03 0.59 10.78
CA SER A 75 30.12 0.26 9.67
C SER A 75 28.64 0.29 10.07
N HIS A 76 28.31 0.39 11.36
CA HIS A 76 26.93 0.36 11.84
C HIS A 76 26.77 1.22 13.09
N ARG A 77 25.99 2.30 12.95
CA ARG A 77 25.59 3.13 14.07
C ARG A 77 24.32 2.52 14.68
N LEU A 78 24.33 2.32 16.00
CA LEU A 78 23.12 2.00 16.75
C LEU A 78 22.18 3.21 16.69
N GLU A 79 20.90 2.93 16.43
CA GLU A 79 19.83 3.91 16.43
C GLU A 79 18.83 3.53 17.52
N ALA A 80 18.04 4.50 17.98
CA ALA A 80 16.95 4.19 18.89
C ALA A 80 15.93 3.30 18.17
N PHE A 81 15.45 2.26 18.83
CA PHE A 81 14.51 1.30 18.26
C PHE A 81 13.36 1.06 19.23
N HIS A 82 12.32 0.41 18.73
CA HIS A 82 11.11 0.12 19.49
C HIS A 82 11.41 -0.59 20.82
N GLY A 83 10.93 -0.03 21.93
CA GLY A 83 11.08 -0.57 23.28
C GLY A 83 12.42 -0.28 23.96
N LEU A 84 13.34 0.47 23.32
CA LEU A 84 14.59 0.89 23.95
C LEU A 84 14.36 1.84 25.14
N ASP A 85 13.38 2.73 25.02
CA ASP A 85 12.95 3.69 26.04
C ASP A 85 12.55 3.00 27.36
N HIS A 86 11.86 1.87 27.28
CA HIS A 86 11.49 1.08 28.45
C HIS A 86 12.71 0.63 29.26
N ALA A 87 13.85 0.37 28.60
CA ALA A 87 15.07 0.01 29.31
C ALA A 87 15.54 1.12 30.26
N PHE A 88 15.26 2.38 29.92
CA PHE A 88 15.56 3.55 30.74
C PHE A 88 14.48 3.86 31.78
N ILE A 89 13.23 3.44 31.54
CA ILE A 89 12.16 3.45 32.57
C ILE A 89 12.53 2.47 33.69
N PHE A 90 13.00 1.26 33.34
CA PHE A 90 13.40 0.21 34.29
C PHE A 90 14.91 0.19 34.57
N THR A 91 15.58 1.33 34.44
CA THR A 91 17.01 1.55 34.69
C THR A 91 17.97 1.00 33.63
N GLN A 92 18.23 -0.32 33.57
CA GLN A 92 19.29 -0.90 32.71
C GLN A 92 18.76 -1.93 31.69
N GLY A 93 17.44 -2.00 31.50
CA GLY A 93 16.77 -3.04 30.72
C GLY A 93 15.91 -3.97 31.55
N TYR A 94 15.55 -5.11 30.96
CA TYR A 94 14.79 -6.18 31.58
C TYR A 94 15.70 -7.30 32.06
N SER A 95 15.53 -7.74 33.30
CA SER A 95 16.31 -8.85 33.89
C SER A 95 16.16 -10.18 33.13
N SER A 96 15.12 -10.32 32.30
CA SER A 96 14.80 -11.54 31.57
C SER A 96 15.64 -11.77 30.31
N ASN A 97 15.88 -10.71 29.52
CA ASN A 97 16.31 -10.90 28.13
C ASN A 97 16.91 -9.65 27.47
N PHE A 98 17.01 -8.50 28.14
CA PHE A 98 17.48 -7.28 27.49
C PHE A 98 18.22 -6.39 28.47
N HIS A 99 19.47 -6.02 28.20
CA HIS A 99 20.18 -5.07 29.05
C HIS A 99 21.24 -4.28 28.30
N ILE A 100 21.60 -3.12 28.86
CA ILE A 100 22.65 -2.25 28.33
C ILE A 100 23.93 -2.45 29.14
N GLU A 101 25.06 -2.75 28.48
CA GLU A 101 26.35 -2.98 29.15
C GLU A 101 27.54 -2.36 28.39
N PRO A 102 28.36 -1.50 29.03
CA PRO A 102 28.18 -0.96 30.37
C PRO A 102 27.07 0.11 30.42
N PHE A 103 26.34 0.18 31.53
CA PHE A 103 25.36 1.25 31.77
C PHE A 103 26.05 2.51 32.31
N SER A 104 26.29 3.46 31.42
CA SER A 104 27.13 4.61 31.69
C SER A 104 26.47 5.63 32.61
N ARG A 105 27.26 6.61 33.09
CA ARG A 105 26.71 7.74 33.86
C ARG A 105 25.71 8.57 33.05
N ARG A 106 25.90 8.67 31.73
CA ARG A 106 24.97 9.37 30.82
C ARG A 106 23.65 8.62 30.74
N ASP A 107 23.69 7.29 30.68
CA ASP A 107 22.49 6.45 30.65
C ASP A 107 21.70 6.56 31.97
N LYS A 108 22.39 6.59 33.11
CA LYS A 108 21.77 6.88 34.43
C LYS A 108 21.10 8.25 34.47
N THR A 109 21.68 9.26 33.83
CA THR A 109 21.06 10.59 33.72
C THR A 109 19.79 10.53 32.88
N MET A 110 19.82 9.83 31.74
CA MET A 110 18.63 9.66 30.88
C MET A 110 17.51 8.93 31.63
N SER A 111 17.83 7.82 32.29
CA SER A 111 16.86 7.05 33.09
C SER A 111 16.21 7.90 34.19
N ARG A 112 17.00 8.68 34.95
CA ARG A 112 16.47 9.60 35.97
C ARG A 112 15.60 10.71 35.38
N LEU A 113 15.98 11.22 34.22
CA LEU A 113 15.21 12.26 33.54
C LEU A 113 13.85 11.74 33.11
N LEU A 114 13.82 10.61 32.41
CA LEU A 114 12.60 9.98 31.91
C LEU A 114 11.68 9.56 33.06
N THR A 115 12.21 8.88 34.08
CA THR A 115 11.42 8.47 35.25
C THR A 115 10.87 9.66 36.01
N LYS A 116 11.62 10.77 36.12
CA LYS A 116 11.12 12.02 36.70
C LYS A 116 9.98 12.64 35.88
N MET A 117 10.12 12.69 34.55
CA MET A 117 9.06 13.21 33.67
C MET A 117 7.77 12.38 33.81
N ILE A 118 7.87 11.05 33.83
CA ILE A 118 6.74 10.14 34.05
C ILE A 118 6.12 10.38 35.43
N ALA A 119 6.94 10.43 36.49
CA ALA A 119 6.44 10.65 37.85
C ALA A 119 5.75 12.02 38.00
N ASN A 120 6.28 13.06 37.37
CA ASN A 120 5.67 14.38 37.36
C ASN A 120 4.31 14.34 36.64
N PHE A 121 4.23 13.72 35.46
CA PHE A 121 2.97 13.56 34.75
C PHE A 121 1.91 12.82 35.59
N VAL A 122 2.29 11.71 36.25
CA VAL A 122 1.39 10.97 37.14
C VAL A 122 0.93 11.82 38.34
N THR A 123 1.78 12.70 38.85
CA THR A 123 1.50 13.50 40.05
C THR A 123 0.69 14.76 39.76
N THR A 124 0.99 15.46 38.65
CA THR A 124 0.47 16.80 38.37
C THR A 124 -0.20 16.92 37.00
N GLY A 125 -0.18 15.88 36.16
CA GLY A 125 -0.62 15.96 34.77
C GLY A 125 0.35 16.71 33.86
N ASP A 126 1.52 17.13 34.36
CA ASP A 126 2.54 17.86 33.60
C ASP A 126 3.91 17.17 33.77
N PRO A 127 4.50 16.63 32.68
CA PRO A 127 5.80 15.95 32.71
C PRO A 127 7.01 16.89 32.84
N SER A 128 6.79 18.21 32.84
CA SER A 128 7.85 19.21 32.94
C SER A 128 8.74 18.99 34.15
N THR A 129 10.03 19.31 34.00
CA THR A 129 11.02 19.29 35.08
C THR A 129 11.49 20.71 35.37
N GLY A 130 12.18 20.93 36.49
CA GLY A 130 12.72 22.26 36.84
C GLY A 130 13.66 22.87 35.79
N ASN A 131 14.22 22.06 34.88
CA ASN A 131 15.15 22.51 33.84
C ASN A 131 14.58 22.38 32.41
N PHE A 132 13.35 21.88 32.26
CA PHE A 132 12.75 21.64 30.95
C PHE A 132 11.23 21.66 31.04
N THR A 133 10.59 22.57 30.30
CA THR A 133 9.14 22.68 30.20
C THR A 133 8.66 21.91 28.97
N TRP A 134 7.76 20.94 29.15
CA TRP A 134 7.12 20.27 28.01
C TRP A 134 6.07 21.19 27.39
N ALA A 135 6.03 21.25 26.06
CA ALA A 135 4.90 21.82 25.35
C ALA A 135 3.80 20.76 25.22
N SER A 136 2.57 21.10 25.60
CA SER A 136 1.40 20.28 25.30
C SER A 136 0.92 20.54 23.88
N ASN A 137 0.36 19.49 23.27
CA ASN A 137 -0.42 19.60 22.04
C ASN A 137 -1.81 20.11 22.38
N THR A 138 -2.28 21.02 21.54
CA THR A 138 -3.62 21.59 21.56
C THR A 138 -4.16 21.63 20.13
N ASN A 139 -5.42 21.98 19.95
CA ASN A 139 -6.01 22.13 18.61
C ASN A 139 -5.23 23.10 17.70
N GLU A 140 -4.56 24.11 18.28
CA GLU A 140 -3.84 25.14 17.52
C GLU A 140 -2.34 24.88 17.41
N SER A 141 -1.82 23.94 18.20
CA SER A 141 -0.38 23.81 18.38
C SER A 141 0.04 22.36 18.48
N LEU A 142 0.95 21.97 17.58
CA LEU A 142 1.44 20.61 17.45
C LEU A 142 2.95 20.59 17.73
N TYR A 143 3.32 19.90 18.80
CA TYR A 143 4.67 19.77 19.31
C TYR A 143 4.92 18.36 19.84
N TYR A 144 6.16 17.91 19.75
CA TYR A 144 6.61 16.75 20.52
C TYR A 144 7.97 17.05 21.16
N THR A 145 8.28 16.31 22.22
CA THR A 145 9.59 16.37 22.85
C THR A 145 10.49 15.27 22.29
N SER A 146 11.61 15.65 21.68
CA SER A 146 12.72 14.74 21.37
C SER A 146 13.49 14.45 22.66
N LEU A 147 13.40 13.22 23.14
CA LEU A 147 14.06 12.74 24.35
C LEU A 147 15.47 12.24 24.01
N ASP A 148 16.41 13.18 24.00
CA ASP A 148 17.85 12.96 24.12
C ASP A 148 18.38 13.77 25.32
N LEU A 149 19.69 13.81 25.52
CA LEU A 149 20.35 14.66 26.51
C LEU A 149 21.13 15.79 25.82
N PRO A 150 20.65 17.06 25.90
CA PRO A 150 19.41 17.52 26.55
C PRO A 150 18.13 17.30 25.70
N PRO A 151 16.94 17.24 26.32
CA PRO A 151 15.67 17.18 25.59
C PRO A 151 15.41 18.44 24.78
N LYS A 152 14.64 18.30 23.69
CA LYS A 152 14.31 19.40 22.79
C LYS A 152 12.83 19.37 22.43
N ILE A 153 12.22 20.55 22.35
CA ILE A 153 10.88 20.70 21.79
C ILE A 153 11.02 20.79 20.28
N VAL A 154 10.25 19.99 19.57
CA VAL A 154 10.16 19.99 18.11
C VAL A 154 8.74 20.38 17.71
N ARG A 155 8.62 21.26 16.72
CA ARG A 155 7.33 21.69 16.16
C ARG A 155 6.92 20.76 15.03
N GLY A 156 5.64 20.37 15.03
CA GLY A 156 5.04 19.49 14.02
C GLY A 156 4.74 18.09 14.55
N ALA A 157 4.24 17.25 13.65
CA ALA A 157 3.90 15.86 13.95
C ALA A 157 5.16 15.02 14.22
N ILE A 158 5.00 13.97 15.01
CA ILE A 158 6.07 12.98 15.24
C ILE A 158 6.44 12.36 13.88
N HIS A 159 7.73 12.38 13.53
CA HIS A 159 8.26 11.86 12.26
C HIS A 159 7.56 12.41 10.99
N SER A 160 7.12 13.68 11.02
CA SER A 160 6.62 14.35 9.82
C SER A 160 7.54 14.14 8.61
N PRO A 161 7.01 13.80 7.41
CA PRO A 161 5.61 13.79 7.01
C PRO A 161 4.91 12.42 7.05
N SER A 162 5.51 11.39 7.66
CA SER A 162 4.98 10.03 7.59
C SER A 162 3.53 9.89 8.09
N PRO A 163 3.11 10.50 9.23
CA PRO A 163 1.75 10.35 9.70
C PRO A 163 0.69 10.91 8.75
N SER A 164 0.91 12.08 8.13
CA SER A 164 -0.07 12.67 7.20
C SER A 164 -0.23 11.81 5.95
N PHE A 165 0.86 11.21 5.46
CA PHE A 165 0.79 10.28 4.35
C PHE A 165 -0.11 9.08 4.69
N TRP A 166 0.13 8.41 5.81
CA TRP A 166 -0.60 7.19 6.19
C TRP A 166 -2.03 7.46 6.66
N ASN A 167 -2.27 8.54 7.41
CA ASN A 167 -3.58 8.85 7.96
C ASN A 167 -4.50 9.56 6.95
N ASP A 168 -3.97 10.40 6.07
CA ASP A 168 -4.78 11.21 5.15
C ASP A 168 -4.69 10.70 3.71
N GLU A 169 -3.47 10.65 3.15
CA GLU A 169 -3.27 10.40 1.72
C GLU A 169 -3.62 8.95 1.34
N VAL A 170 -3.16 7.97 2.14
CA VAL A 170 -3.47 6.56 1.88
C VAL A 170 -4.96 6.28 2.03
N GLN A 171 -5.63 6.89 3.01
CA GLN A 171 -7.09 6.77 3.16
C GLN A 171 -7.82 7.38 1.96
N MET A 172 -7.33 8.50 1.44
CA MET A 172 -7.87 9.13 0.24
C MET A 172 -7.67 8.23 -1.00
N LEU A 173 -6.46 7.69 -1.18
CA LEU A 173 -6.14 6.77 -2.29
C LEU A 173 -6.99 5.50 -2.23
N ALA A 174 -7.19 4.92 -1.05
CA ALA A 174 -8.04 3.76 -0.85
C ALA A 174 -9.50 4.06 -1.23
N LYS A 175 -10.03 5.22 -0.84
CA LYS A 175 -11.38 5.67 -1.25
C LYS A 175 -11.49 5.82 -2.76
N TYR A 176 -10.50 6.41 -3.42
CA TYR A 176 -10.50 6.56 -4.89
C TYR A 176 -10.40 5.22 -5.62
N GLN A 177 -9.53 4.31 -5.18
CA GLN A 177 -9.42 2.97 -5.77
C GLN A 177 -10.72 2.19 -5.63
N LEU A 178 -11.38 2.30 -4.48
CA LEU A 178 -12.67 1.64 -4.25
C LEU A 178 -13.78 2.26 -5.12
N ALA A 179 -13.81 3.60 -5.23
CA ALA A 179 -14.75 4.30 -6.11
C ALA A 179 -14.54 3.93 -7.59
N ASP A 180 -13.29 3.85 -8.05
CA ASP A 180 -12.94 3.45 -9.41
C ASP A 180 -13.31 1.97 -9.66
N ALA A 181 -13.02 1.08 -8.71
CA ALA A 181 -13.43 -0.33 -8.80
C ALA A 181 -14.96 -0.48 -8.90
N VAL A 182 -15.73 0.29 -8.11
CA VAL A 182 -17.19 0.33 -8.18
C VAL A 182 -17.67 0.90 -9.52
N SER A 183 -17.03 1.96 -10.02
CA SER A 183 -17.36 2.55 -11.32
C SER A 183 -17.14 1.54 -12.45
N ARG A 184 -16.00 0.84 -12.47
CA ARG A 184 -15.71 -0.20 -13.46
C ARG A 184 -16.68 -1.37 -13.36
N ALA A 185 -17.03 -1.80 -12.14
CA ALA A 185 -18.02 -2.85 -11.93
C ALA A 185 -19.41 -2.43 -12.45
N ASN A 186 -19.81 -1.17 -12.25
CA ASN A 186 -21.06 -0.62 -12.77
C ASN A 186 -21.05 -0.49 -14.30
N GLU A 187 -19.95 -0.05 -14.91
CA GLU A 187 -19.79 -0.02 -16.37
C GLU A 187 -19.82 -1.43 -16.97
N GLN A 188 -19.21 -2.40 -16.29
CA GLN A 188 -19.26 -3.80 -16.71
C GLN A 188 -20.68 -4.37 -16.58
N ALA A 189 -21.41 -4.05 -15.51
CA ALA A 189 -22.82 -4.43 -15.36
C ALA A 189 -23.73 -3.74 -16.40
N ALA A 190 -23.45 -2.50 -16.78
CA ALA A 190 -24.19 -1.77 -17.82
C ALA A 190 -23.88 -2.26 -19.24
N SER A 191 -22.68 -2.78 -19.48
CA SER A 191 -22.27 -3.33 -20.78
C SER A 191 -22.61 -4.82 -20.94
N GLU A 192 -22.88 -5.53 -19.86
CA GLU A 192 -23.41 -6.89 -19.91
C GLU A 192 -24.88 -6.86 -20.36
N LEU A 193 -25.08 -7.15 -21.65
CA LEU A 193 -26.42 -7.38 -22.22
C LEU A 193 -27.19 -8.37 -21.33
N THR A 194 -28.41 -8.00 -20.96
CA THR A 194 -29.30 -8.87 -20.19
C THR A 194 -29.60 -10.15 -20.97
N TRP A 195 -30.07 -11.19 -20.28
CA TRP A 195 -30.40 -12.47 -20.92
C TRP A 195 -31.41 -12.30 -22.08
N GLU A 196 -32.38 -11.41 -21.92
CA GLU A 196 -33.39 -11.09 -22.93
C GLU A 196 -32.77 -10.39 -24.14
N GLU A 197 -31.90 -9.40 -23.94
CA GLU A 197 -31.20 -8.71 -25.03
C GLU A 197 -30.24 -9.66 -25.77
N ARG A 198 -29.55 -10.57 -25.06
CA ARG A 198 -28.73 -11.61 -25.69
C ARG A 198 -29.57 -12.54 -26.57
N MET A 199 -30.79 -12.88 -26.13
CA MET A 199 -31.73 -13.68 -26.90
C MET A 199 -32.17 -12.94 -28.18
N GLN A 200 -32.53 -11.66 -28.06
CA GLN A 200 -32.90 -10.81 -29.20
C GLN A 200 -31.75 -10.64 -30.19
N LEU A 201 -30.52 -10.40 -29.71
CA LEU A 201 -29.35 -10.26 -30.57
C LEU A 201 -29.03 -11.55 -31.34
N ARG A 202 -29.21 -12.72 -30.71
CA ARG A 202 -29.07 -14.03 -31.36
C ARG A 202 -30.16 -14.25 -32.42
N ALA A 203 -31.40 -13.85 -32.14
CA ALA A 203 -32.47 -13.90 -33.11
C ALA A 203 -32.18 -12.97 -34.32
N TYR A 204 -31.71 -11.76 -34.07
CA TYR A 204 -31.31 -10.80 -35.11
C TYR A 204 -30.18 -11.34 -35.98
N LYS A 205 -29.12 -11.92 -35.39
CA LYS A 205 -28.02 -12.55 -36.17
C LYS A 205 -28.53 -13.69 -37.06
N ARG A 206 -29.44 -14.52 -36.54
CA ARG A 206 -30.05 -15.60 -37.34
C ARG A 206 -30.89 -15.05 -38.49
N ALA A 207 -31.69 -14.01 -38.25
CA ALA A 207 -32.46 -13.34 -39.28
C ALA A 207 -31.56 -12.69 -40.35
N TRP A 208 -30.44 -12.08 -39.93
CA TRP A 208 -29.44 -11.51 -40.82
C TRP A 208 -28.81 -12.57 -41.75
N TYR A 209 -28.39 -13.72 -41.20
CA TYR A 209 -27.88 -14.81 -42.04
C TYR A 209 -28.94 -15.36 -43.00
N ALA A 210 -30.18 -15.52 -42.53
CA ALA A 210 -31.29 -15.97 -43.37
C ALA A 210 -31.55 -15.01 -44.55
N LEU A 211 -31.46 -13.69 -44.31
CA LEU A 211 -31.59 -12.67 -45.36
C LEU A 211 -30.53 -12.85 -46.45
N TRP A 212 -29.26 -13.02 -46.08
CA TRP A 212 -28.18 -13.19 -47.07
C TRP A 212 -28.30 -14.51 -47.85
N VAL A 213 -28.73 -15.59 -47.19
CA VAL A 213 -29.02 -16.86 -47.87
C VAL A 213 -30.14 -16.68 -48.90
N PHE A 214 -31.19 -15.92 -48.56
CA PHE A 214 -32.29 -15.63 -49.47
C PHE A 214 -31.84 -14.79 -50.68
N VAL A 215 -31.03 -13.75 -50.45
CA VAL A 215 -30.44 -12.92 -51.52
C VAL A 215 -29.60 -13.78 -52.47
N PHE A 216 -28.78 -14.68 -51.92
CA PHE A 216 -27.98 -15.60 -52.73
C PHE A 216 -28.86 -16.55 -53.56
N ALA A 217 -29.92 -17.11 -52.97
CA ALA A 217 -30.85 -17.99 -53.67
C ALA A 217 -31.53 -17.27 -54.86
N ILE A 218 -31.97 -16.02 -54.68
CA ILE A 218 -32.55 -15.22 -55.77
C ILE A 218 -31.52 -14.99 -56.87
N ALA A 219 -30.28 -14.63 -56.51
CA ALA A 219 -29.23 -14.38 -57.49
C ALA A 219 -28.97 -15.62 -58.37
N VAL A 220 -28.93 -16.82 -57.76
CA VAL A 220 -28.80 -18.10 -58.48
C VAL A 220 -29.98 -18.33 -59.43
N ILE A 221 -31.22 -18.09 -58.98
CA ILE A 221 -32.41 -18.26 -59.82
C ILE A 221 -32.37 -17.33 -61.04
N ILE A 222 -32.04 -16.06 -60.85
CA ILE A 222 -31.93 -15.08 -61.95
C ILE A 222 -30.85 -15.53 -62.94
N TRP A 223 -29.70 -15.98 -62.46
CA TRP A 223 -28.62 -16.46 -63.31
C TRP A 223 -29.02 -17.70 -64.13
N LEU A 224 -29.74 -18.64 -63.52
CA LEU A 224 -30.27 -19.80 -64.24
C LEU A 224 -31.23 -19.38 -65.36
N ILE A 225 -32.11 -18.41 -65.10
CA ILE A 225 -33.03 -17.87 -66.11
C ILE A 225 -32.27 -17.22 -67.28
N ILE A 226 -31.25 -16.42 -66.99
CA ILE A 226 -30.41 -15.77 -68.01
C ILE A 226 -29.72 -16.83 -68.88
N VAL A 227 -29.12 -17.85 -68.26
CA VAL A 227 -28.45 -18.95 -69.00
C VAL A 227 -29.45 -19.68 -69.88
N CYS A 228 -30.63 -20.04 -69.36
CA CYS A 228 -31.68 -20.66 -70.17
C CYS A 228 -32.10 -19.79 -71.36
N ALA A 229 -32.24 -18.47 -71.16
CA ALA A 229 -32.61 -17.54 -72.24
C ALA A 229 -31.51 -17.43 -73.31
N VAL A 230 -30.24 -17.34 -72.91
CA VAL A 230 -29.09 -17.29 -73.84
C VAL A 230 -28.97 -18.59 -74.64
N CYS A 231 -29.10 -19.75 -73.98
CA CYS A 231 -29.08 -21.04 -74.66
C CYS A 231 -30.27 -21.23 -75.62
N HIS A 232 -31.44 -20.66 -75.29
CA HIS A 232 -32.58 -20.65 -76.21
C HIS A 232 -32.32 -19.75 -77.43
N TRP A 233 -31.75 -18.56 -77.21
CA TRP A 233 -31.47 -17.59 -78.28
C TRP A 233 -30.36 -18.06 -79.22
N SER A 234 -29.29 -18.67 -78.73
CA SER A 234 -28.19 -19.19 -79.57
C SER A 234 -28.65 -20.30 -80.51
N ARG A 235 -29.60 -21.14 -80.10
CA ARG A 235 -30.20 -22.18 -80.94
C ARG A 235 -31.07 -21.61 -82.06
N THR A 236 -31.58 -20.38 -81.93
CA THR A 236 -32.41 -19.74 -82.98
C THR A 236 -31.61 -19.00 -84.07
N HIS A 237 -30.32 -18.70 -83.86
CA HIS A 237 -29.51 -17.86 -84.77
C HIS A 237 -28.43 -18.62 -85.58
N SER A 238 -28.35 -19.96 -85.46
CA SER A 238 -27.27 -20.76 -86.08
C SER A 238 -27.46 -21.07 -87.59
N ASP A 239 -28.57 -20.70 -88.21
CA ASP A 239 -28.97 -21.23 -89.53
C ASP A 239 -28.73 -20.30 -90.75
N LYS A 240 -27.78 -19.35 -90.70
CA LYS A 240 -27.42 -18.57 -91.90
C LYS A 240 -25.92 -18.63 -92.22
N ALA A 241 -25.56 -19.50 -93.16
CA ALA A 241 -24.22 -19.64 -93.73
C ALA A 241 -23.95 -18.57 -94.81
N TYR A 242 -22.68 -18.12 -94.89
CA TYR A 242 -22.18 -17.11 -95.82
C TYR A 242 -21.81 -17.77 -97.16
N ASP A 243 -22.60 -17.50 -98.21
CA ASP A 243 -22.12 -17.58 -99.59
C ASP A 243 -21.30 -16.30 -99.90
N ASN A 244 -20.36 -16.41 -100.84
CA ASN A 244 -19.61 -15.32 -101.50
C ASN A 244 -18.18 -15.08 -100.98
N ILE A 245 -17.25 -15.99 -101.29
CA ILE A 245 -15.82 -15.65 -101.44
C ILE A 245 -15.39 -16.09 -102.84
N VAL A 246 -14.93 -15.13 -103.67
CA VAL A 246 -14.24 -15.38 -104.95
C VAL A 246 -12.81 -14.91 -104.80
N ILE A 247 -11.85 -15.78 -105.15
CA ILE A 247 -10.41 -15.52 -105.10
C ILE A 247 -9.93 -15.35 -106.55
N GLU A 248 -9.33 -14.22 -106.89
CA GLU A 248 -8.60 -14.03 -108.15
C GLU A 248 -7.09 -14.15 -107.94
N ARG A 249 -6.42 -14.65 -108.98
CA ARG A 249 -5.00 -15.00 -109.05
C ARG A 249 -4.21 -13.96 -109.83
#